data_AF-A0A3P6EQ43-F1
#
_entry.id   AF-A0A3P6EQ43-F1
#
_cell.length_a   1.000
_cell.length_b   1.000
_cell.length_c   1.000
_cell.angle_alpha   90.00
_cell.angle_beta   90.00
_cell.angle_gamma   90.00
#
_symmetry.space_group_name_H-M   'P 1'
#
loop_
_entity.id
_entity.type
_entity.pdbx_description
1 polymer ?
#
loop_
_entity_poly.entity_id
_entity_poly.type
_entity_poly.pdbx_seq_one_letter_code
_entity_poly.pdbx_strand_id
1 'polypeptide(L)'
;MKMYRILLVFLSITLVYSVAEALLDGKTQQSVSVICKKTIDTKFCNEVFANNLTTSSPSKKDHLNVTVTEAERISANTYFFISTLLRDAGVEMLETRGPVCKSVQKLTKL
;
A
#
# COMPACT_ATOMS: atom_id res chain seq x y z
N MET A 1 45.10 -4.97 3.16
CA MET A 1 44.21 -4.00 2.47
C MET A 1 43.05 -4.61 1.68
N LYS A 2 43.12 -5.84 1.13
CA LYS A 2 41.99 -6.50 0.42
C LYS A 2 40.78 -6.83 1.31
N MET A 3 41.01 -7.32 2.52
CA MET A 3 39.94 -7.73 3.45
C MET A 3 39.05 -6.56 3.91
N TYR A 4 39.65 -5.38 4.10
CA TYR A 4 38.94 -4.17 4.53
C TYR A 4 38.00 -3.63 3.44
N ARG A 5 38.40 -3.75 2.16
CA ARG A 5 37.55 -3.36 1.02
C ARG A 5 36.34 -4.28 0.88
N ILE A 6 36.51 -5.58 1.11
CA ILE A 6 35.41 -6.55 1.07
C ILE A 6 34.43 -6.28 2.21
N LEU A 7 34.94 -6.05 3.42
CA LEU A 7 34.13 -5.67 4.59
C LEU A 7 33.33 -4.39 4.36
N LEU A 8 33.94 -3.35 3.77
CA LEU A 8 33.27 -2.10 3.42
C LEU A 8 32.11 -2.29 2.44
N VAL A 9 32.27 -3.19 1.46
CA VAL A 9 31.21 -3.51 0.49
C VAL A 9 30.06 -4.25 1.17
N PHE A 10 30.33 -5.20 2.06
CA PHE A 10 29.26 -5.87 2.82
C PHE A 10 28.54 -4.90 3.75
N LEU A 11 29.26 -4.00 4.43
CA LEU A 11 28.71 -2.95 5.30
C LEU A 11 27.79 -2.00 4.52
N SER A 12 28.18 -1.57 3.33
CA SER A 12 27.35 -0.69 2.51
C SER A 12 26.11 -1.39 1.97
N ILE A 13 26.21 -2.68 1.60
CA ILE A 13 25.05 -3.48 1.19
C ILE A 13 24.05 -3.63 2.35
N THR A 14 24.52 -3.93 3.57
CA THR A 14 23.65 -4.00 4.75
C THR A 14 23.01 -2.65 5.07
N LEU A 15 23.74 -1.55 4.92
CA LEU A 15 23.21 -0.21 5.19
C LEU A 15 22.10 0.17 4.20
N VAL A 16 22.27 -0.12 2.91
CA VAL A 16 21.26 0.15 1.88
C VAL A 16 20.02 -0.73 2.08
N TYR A 17 20.20 -1.99 2.51
CA TYR A 17 19.08 -2.88 2.81
C TYR A 17 18.28 -2.41 4.04
N SER A 18 18.97 -1.89 5.07
CA SER A 18 18.30 -1.31 6.25
C SER A 18 17.53 -0.03 5.95
N VAL A 19 17.99 0.81 5.02
CA VAL A 19 17.30 2.07 4.68
C VAL A 19 15.99 1.81 3.92
N ALA A 20 15.90 0.72 3.16
CA ALA A 20 14.67 0.32 2.47
C ALA A 20 13.60 -0.24 3.43
N GLU A 21 14.00 -0.81 4.58
CA GLU A 21 13.08 -1.35 5.57
C GLU A 21 12.71 -0.35 6.70
N ALA A 22 13.43 0.75 6.85
CA ALA A 22 13.32 1.64 8.03
C ALA A 22 12.27 2.77 7.93
N LEU A 23 11.16 2.56 7.21
CA LEU A 23 10.03 3.51 7.23
C LEU A 23 9.09 3.29 8.42
N LEU A 24 9.08 2.07 8.98
CA LEU A 24 8.24 1.68 10.10
C LEU A 24 9.12 1.14 11.23
N ASP A 25 8.72 1.38 12.49
CA ASP A 25 9.39 0.75 13.62
C ASP A 25 9.23 -0.78 13.55
N GLY A 26 10.17 -1.54 14.12
CA GLY A 26 10.21 -3.00 13.95
C GLY A 26 8.95 -3.73 14.43
N LYS A 27 8.25 -3.19 15.43
CA LYS A 27 6.98 -3.77 15.91
C LYS A 27 5.86 -3.52 14.91
N THR A 28 5.82 -2.31 14.33
CA THR A 28 4.89 -1.96 13.26
C THR A 28 5.16 -2.81 12.01
N GLN A 29 6.41 -2.93 11.59
CA GLN A 29 6.82 -3.78 10.46
C GLN A 29 6.38 -5.23 10.65
N GLN A 30 6.56 -5.80 11.85
CA GLN A 30 6.10 -7.16 12.14
C GLN A 30 4.59 -7.30 12.00
N SER A 31 3.81 -6.33 12.51
CA SER A 31 2.35 -6.36 12.43
C SER A 31 1.84 -6.22 10.99
N VAL A 32 2.43 -5.32 10.21
CA VAL A 32 2.15 -5.14 8.78
C VAL A 32 2.49 -6.42 8.00
N SER A 33 3.64 -7.04 8.28
CA SER A 33 4.04 -8.30 7.65
C SER A 33 3.02 -9.42 7.88
N VAL A 34 2.47 -9.53 9.09
CA VAL A 34 1.42 -10.52 9.41
C VAL A 34 0.13 -10.26 8.64
N ILE A 35 -0.22 -9.00 8.40
CA ILE A 35 -1.39 -8.62 7.60
C ILE A 35 -1.14 -8.92 6.13
N CYS A 36 -0.03 -8.43 5.57
CA CYS A 36 0.28 -8.51 4.15
C CYS A 36 0.64 -9.93 3.65
N LYS A 37 1.04 -10.84 4.53
CA LYS A 37 1.18 -12.27 4.17
C LYS A 37 -0.16 -12.96 3.90
N LYS A 38 -1.28 -12.35 4.29
CA LYS A 38 -2.62 -12.88 4.02
C LYS A 38 -3.21 -12.37 2.70
N THR A 39 -2.55 -11.42 2.03
CA THR A 39 -2.99 -10.88 0.75
C THR A 39 -2.31 -11.62 -0.40
N ILE A 40 -2.92 -11.56 -1.60
CA ILE A 40 -2.33 -12.16 -2.81
C ILE A 40 -1.03 -11.43 -3.19
N ASP A 41 -1.05 -10.10 -3.12
CA ASP A 41 0.13 -9.26 -3.39
C ASP A 41 0.67 -8.68 -2.08
N THR A 42 1.64 -9.39 -1.50
CA THR A 42 2.31 -8.96 -0.27
C THR A 42 3.16 -7.71 -0.50
N LYS A 43 3.76 -7.55 -1.68
CA LYS A 43 4.64 -6.40 -1.98
C LYS A 43 3.83 -5.12 -2.04
N PHE A 44 2.74 -5.14 -2.82
CA PHE A 44 1.81 -4.02 -2.91
C PHE A 44 1.25 -3.66 -1.53
N CYS A 45 0.83 -4.64 -0.73
CA CYS A 45 0.33 -4.39 0.62
C CYS A 45 1.38 -3.72 1.52
N ASN A 46 2.63 -4.18 1.49
CA ASN A 46 3.71 -3.56 2.28
C ASN A 46 3.95 -2.11 1.86
N GLU A 47 3.96 -1.82 0.56
CA GLU A 47 4.11 -0.47 0.03
C GLU A 47 2.96 0.45 0.46
N VAL A 48 1.71 -0.05 0.45
CA VAL A 48 0.55 0.71 0.95
C VAL A 48 0.75 1.15 2.40
N PHE A 49 1.17 0.24 3.28
CA PHE A 49 1.37 0.58 4.69
C PHE A 49 2.60 1.47 4.91
N ALA A 50 3.72 1.20 4.24
CA ALA A 50 4.93 2.00 4.34
C ALA A 50 4.70 3.47 3.92
N ASN A 51 3.85 3.70 2.93
CA ASN A 51 3.58 5.05 2.43
C ASN A 51 2.54 5.83 3.23
N ASN A 52 1.68 5.15 3.99
CA ASN A 52 0.50 5.78 4.59
C ASN A 52 0.47 5.73 6.14
N LEU A 53 1.23 4.85 6.78
CA LEU A 53 1.34 4.85 8.24
C LEU A 53 2.35 5.91 8.68
N THR A 54 1.86 6.93 9.37
CA THR A 54 2.67 8.04 9.89
C THR A 54 2.92 7.94 11.39
N THR A 55 2.23 7.03 12.08
CA THR A 55 2.34 6.85 13.53
C THR A 55 3.16 5.62 13.88
N SER A 56 3.96 5.72 14.95
CA SER A 56 4.59 4.56 15.55
C SER A 56 3.56 3.73 16.32
N SER A 57 3.70 2.40 16.27
CA SER A 57 2.76 1.46 16.92
C SER A 57 1.27 1.71 16.58
N PRO A 58 0.88 1.66 15.29
CA PRO A 58 -0.49 1.89 14.84
C PRO A 58 -1.47 0.89 15.47
N SER A 59 -2.67 1.40 15.77
CA SER A 59 -3.78 0.58 16.23
C SER A 59 -4.35 -0.26 15.08
N LYS A 60 -5.15 -1.27 15.39
CA LYS A 60 -5.91 -2.02 14.38
C LYS A 60 -6.82 -1.10 13.54
N LYS A 61 -7.34 -0.03 14.16
CA LYS A 61 -8.18 0.96 13.49
C LYS A 61 -7.38 1.76 12.46
N ASP A 62 -6.12 2.08 12.76
CA ASP A 62 -5.24 2.79 11.83
C ASP A 62 -4.92 1.91 10.61
N HIS A 63 -4.65 0.61 10.83
CA HIS A 63 -4.47 -0.33 9.71
C HIS A 63 -5.71 -0.42 8.82
N LEU A 64 -6.89 -0.51 9.42
CA LEU A 64 -8.16 -0.54 8.69
C LEU A 64 -8.36 0.76 7.90
N ASN A 65 -8.11 1.90 8.53
CA ASN A 65 -8.26 3.21 7.90
C ASN A 65 -7.35 3.35 6.67
N VAL A 66 -6.06 3.03 6.80
CA VAL A 66 -5.12 3.02 5.66
C VAL A 66 -5.61 2.12 4.54
N THR A 67 -6.01 0.89 4.88
CA THR A 67 -6.46 -0.10 3.87
C THR A 67 -7.69 0.39 3.12
N VAL A 68 -8.69 0.89 3.84
CA VAL A 68 -9.93 1.41 3.25
C VAL A 68 -9.64 2.63 2.39
N THR A 69 -8.94 3.63 2.94
CA THR A 69 -8.67 4.88 2.23
C THR A 69 -7.92 4.61 0.93
N GLU A 70 -6.95 3.71 0.95
CA GLU A 70 -6.19 3.37 -0.25
C GLU A 70 -7.04 2.58 -1.26
N ALA A 71 -7.90 1.68 -0.79
CA ALA A 71 -8.87 0.97 -1.65
C ALA A 71 -9.86 1.95 -2.32
N GLU A 72 -10.35 2.95 -1.58
CA GLU A 72 -11.20 4.01 -2.12
C GLU A 72 -10.46 4.84 -3.17
N ARG A 73 -9.21 5.25 -2.89
CA ARG A 73 -8.36 6.02 -3.81
C ARG A 73 -8.13 5.27 -5.13
N ILE A 74 -7.74 4.00 -5.06
CA ILE A 74 -7.49 3.17 -6.25
C ILE A 74 -8.77 2.96 -7.04
N SER A 75 -9.89 2.72 -6.35
CA SER A 75 -11.20 2.56 -7.00
C SER A 75 -11.63 3.82 -7.73
N ALA A 76 -11.46 5.00 -7.11
CA ALA A 76 -11.78 6.28 -7.73
C ALA A 76 -10.90 6.57 -8.97
N ASN A 77 -9.60 6.30 -8.88
CA ASN A 77 -8.67 6.46 -10.02
C ASN A 77 -9.03 5.51 -11.17
N THR A 78 -9.34 4.26 -10.85
CA THR A 78 -9.75 3.26 -11.85
C THR A 78 -11.05 3.66 -12.52
N TYR A 79 -12.03 4.14 -11.76
CA TYR A 79 -13.28 4.66 -12.31
C TYR A 79 -13.01 5.81 -13.28
N PHE A 80 -12.23 6.81 -12.88
CA PHE A 80 -11.88 7.95 -13.73
C PHE A 80 -11.18 7.52 -15.03
N PHE A 81 -10.25 6.56 -14.94
CA PHE A 81 -9.56 6.00 -16.10
C PHE A 81 -10.54 5.32 -17.07
N ILE A 82 -11.43 4.46 -16.57
CA ILE A 82 -12.45 3.77 -17.40
C ILE A 82 -13.41 4.79 -18.03
N SER A 83 -13.89 5.78 -17.26
CA SER A 83 -14.74 6.86 -17.78
C SER A 83 -14.08 7.63 -18.92
N THR A 84 -12.78 7.87 -18.81
CA THR A 84 -12.02 8.54 -19.87
C THR A 84 -11.94 7.67 -21.13
N LEU A 85 -11.59 6.39 -20.99
CA LEU A 85 -11.55 5.45 -22.12
C LEU A 85 -12.89 5.32 -22.84
N LEU A 86 -14.00 5.23 -22.11
CA LEU A 86 -15.33 5.11 -22.73
C LEU A 86 -15.72 6.38 -23.48
N ARG A 87 -15.43 7.56 -22.91
CA ARG A 87 -15.67 8.84 -23.57
C ARG A 87 -14.86 8.95 -24.87
N ASP A 88 -13.58 8.56 -24.83
CA ASP A 88 -12.71 8.59 -26.02
C ASP A 88 -13.17 7.59 -27.09
N ALA A 89 -13.80 6.48 -26.69
CA ALA A 89 -14.41 5.52 -27.59
C ALA A 89 -15.80 5.94 -28.13
N GLY A 90 -16.33 7.10 -27.72
CA GLY A 90 -17.66 7.58 -28.12
C GLY A 90 -18.82 6.82 -27.46
N VAL A 91 -18.57 6.11 -26.36
CA VAL A 91 -19.59 5.37 -25.60
C VAL A 91 -20.10 6.26 -24.46
N GLU A 92 -21.38 6.60 -24.48
CA GLU A 92 -22.01 7.29 -23.34
C GLU A 92 -22.02 6.36 -22.12
N MET A 93 -21.44 6.82 -21.01
CA MET A 93 -21.55 6.13 -19.73
C MET A 93 -23.00 6.22 -19.24
N LEU A 94 -23.76 5.14 -19.38
CA LEU A 94 -24.90 4.90 -18.50
C LEU A 94 -24.40 4.99 -17.06
N GLU A 95 -25.06 5.80 -16.22
CA GLU A 95 -24.71 6.06 -14.82
C GLU A 95 -24.67 4.77 -13.97
N THR A 96 -23.65 3.93 -14.14
CA THR A 96 -23.33 2.88 -13.18
C THR A 96 -22.44 3.50 -12.11
N ARG A 97 -23.00 4.45 -11.38
CA ARG A 97 -22.39 5.00 -10.17
C ARG A 97 -22.31 3.90 -9.13
N GLY A 98 -21.12 3.32 -9.02
CA GLY A 98 -20.58 2.81 -7.77
C GLY A 98 -21.17 1.53 -7.20
N PRO A 99 -20.97 0.36 -7.82
CA PRO A 99 -20.91 -0.90 -7.09
C PRO A 99 -19.60 -1.02 -6.30
N VAL A 100 -18.47 -0.61 -6.90
CA VAL A 100 -17.13 -0.75 -6.30
C VAL A 100 -16.95 0.21 -5.12
N CYS A 101 -17.16 1.52 -5.30
CA CYS A 101 -17.07 2.49 -4.20
C CYS A 101 -18.11 2.25 -3.08
N LYS A 102 -19.34 1.83 -3.41
CA LYS A 102 -20.35 1.48 -2.39
C LYS A 102 -19.96 0.24 -1.61
N SER A 103 -19.33 -0.75 -2.26
CA SER A 103 -18.86 -1.97 -1.58
C SER A 103 -17.75 -1.65 -0.59
N VAL A 104 -16.82 -0.75 -0.94
CA VAL A 104 -15.76 -0.31 -0.02
C VAL A 104 -16.32 0.50 1.16
N GLN A 105 -17.25 1.43 0.92
CA GLN A 105 -17.93 2.18 2.00
C GLN A 105 -18.80 1.32 2.93
N LYS A 106 -19.19 0.12 2.52
CA LYS A 106 -19.96 -0.80 3.38
C LYS A 106 -19.06 -1.51 4.39
N LEU A 107 -17.76 -1.65 4.10
CA LEU A 107 -16.77 -2.28 4.99
C LEU A 107 -16.36 -1.38 6.17
N THR A 108 -16.54 -0.06 6.08
CA THR A 108 -16.23 0.91 7.16
C THR A 108 -17.27 1.03 8.26
N LYS A 109 -18.43 0.37 8.11
CA LYS A 109 -19.53 0.38 9.11
C LYS A 109 -19.57 -0.88 9.99
N LEU A 110 -18.55 -1.73 9.91
CA LEU A 110 -18.33 -2.91 10.75
C LEU A 110 -17.21 -2.64 11.75
#